data_AF-A0A847CLU3-F1
#
_entry.id   AF-A0A847CLU3-F1
#
_cell.length_a   1.000
_cell.length_b   1.000
_cell.length_c   1.000
_cell.angle_alpha   90.00
_cell.angle_beta   90.00
_cell.angle_gamma   90.00
#
_symmetry.space_group_name_H-M   'P 1'
#
loop_
_entity.id
_entity.type
_entity.pdbx_description
1 polymer ?
#
loop_
_entity_poly.entity_id
_entity_poly.type
_entity_poly.pdbx_seq_one_letter_code
_entity_poly.pdbx_strand_id
1 'polypeptide(L)'
;MSFTNITSELREAGVHAEELRTALVHLQQNVYEFDELVLQGKFGTVSPAVIIDQAEDIRRMLVQNVEDHLVPIGKAIEDSDRIISPLIDYVDLEDARSLIHDQTLSTRESQFAATNLSEVEGALARTARLAPSNPNTISIARIVADEATSGLESARRSIHCLTGYLPRLADRFESGPSPSAPVVQLPEQSIAPVAEKAKVLRLSREINHAKAVGH
;
A
#
# COMPACT_ATOMS: atom_id res chain seq x y z
N MET A 1 19.67 12.09 11.63
CA MET A 1 18.57 11.28 12.20
C MET A 1 19.14 10.49 13.38
N SER A 2 18.54 10.54 14.56
CA SER A 2 18.98 9.75 15.73
C SER A 2 18.20 8.43 15.81
N PHE A 3 18.73 7.43 16.52
CA PHE A 3 18.05 6.17 16.81
C PHE A 3 16.66 6.38 17.46
N THR A 4 16.50 7.44 18.25
CA THR A 4 15.23 7.78 18.90
C THR A 4 14.15 8.20 17.89
N ASN A 5 14.54 8.83 16.78
CA ASN A 5 13.60 9.24 15.73
C ASN A 5 13.11 8.04 14.91
N ILE A 6 13.99 7.08 14.60
CA ILE A 6 13.56 5.90 13.83
C ILE A 6 12.62 5.00 14.63
N THR A 7 12.83 4.86 15.95
CA THR A 7 11.89 4.12 16.81
C THR A 7 10.50 4.75 16.78
N SER A 8 10.39 6.10 16.88
CA SER A 8 9.08 6.76 16.77
C SER A 8 8.44 6.61 15.39
N GLU A 9 9.23 6.73 14.31
CA GLU A 9 8.74 6.58 12.94
C GLU A 9 8.24 5.15 12.67
N LEU A 10 8.92 4.13 13.19
CA LEU A 10 8.48 2.73 13.08
C LEU A 10 7.22 2.43 13.89
N ARG A 11 7.06 3.06 15.07
CA ARG A 11 5.83 2.94 15.87
C ARG A 11 4.65 3.62 15.15
N GLU A 12 4.86 4.81 14.59
CA GLU A 12 3.87 5.51 13.77
C GLU A 12 3.50 4.73 12.51
N ALA A 13 4.48 4.16 11.81
CA ALA A 13 4.24 3.25 10.69
C ALA A 13 3.41 2.01 11.12
N GLY A 14 3.63 1.50 12.33
CA GLY A 14 2.80 0.42 12.90
C GLY A 14 1.34 0.82 13.08
N VAL A 15 1.07 2.05 13.51
CA VAL A 15 -0.30 2.62 13.60
C VAL A 15 -0.91 2.73 12.20
N HIS A 16 -0.17 3.31 11.24
CA HIS A 16 -0.63 3.39 9.85
C HIS A 16 -0.90 2.03 9.22
N ALA A 17 -0.16 0.98 9.59
CA ALA A 17 -0.42 -0.37 9.11
C ALA A 17 -1.77 -0.91 9.63
N GLU A 18 -2.13 -0.64 10.89
CA GLU A 18 -3.45 -1.03 11.43
C GLU A 18 -4.60 -0.20 10.83
N GLU A 19 -4.39 1.10 10.63
CA GLU A 19 -5.34 1.98 9.93
C GLU A 19 -5.59 1.49 8.50
N LEU A 20 -4.52 1.23 7.74
CA LEU A 20 -4.61 0.69 6.39
C LEU A 20 -5.28 -0.67 6.37
N ARG A 21 -4.94 -1.57 7.31
CA ARG A 21 -5.60 -2.89 7.42
C ARG A 21 -7.12 -2.74 7.57
N THR A 22 -7.55 -1.78 8.37
CA THR A 22 -8.97 -1.49 8.62
C THR A 22 -9.62 -0.88 7.37
N ALA A 23 -8.96 0.09 6.72
CA ALA A 23 -9.43 0.68 5.47
C ALA A 23 -9.56 -0.35 4.35
N LEU A 24 -8.65 -1.33 4.27
CA LEU A 24 -8.72 -2.40 3.28
C LEU A 24 -9.94 -3.31 3.47
N VAL A 25 -10.42 -3.51 4.71
CA VAL A 25 -11.68 -4.23 4.95
C VAL A 25 -12.87 -3.45 4.39
N HIS A 26 -12.90 -2.13 4.58
CA HIS A 26 -13.94 -1.28 3.99
C HIS A 26 -13.87 -1.27 2.46
N LEU A 27 -12.68 -1.21 1.88
CA LEU A 27 -12.50 -1.33 0.43
C LEU A 27 -12.97 -2.69 -0.11
N GLN A 28 -12.71 -3.78 0.61
CA GLN A 28 -13.23 -5.11 0.25
C GLN A 28 -14.77 -5.12 0.24
N GLN A 29 -15.40 -4.51 1.24
CA GLN A 29 -16.86 -4.37 1.27
C GLN A 29 -17.38 -3.59 0.07
N ASN A 30 -16.73 -2.47 -0.29
CA ASN A 30 -17.11 -1.70 -1.47
C ASN A 30 -16.93 -2.49 -2.77
N VAL A 31 -15.92 -3.37 -2.86
CA VAL A 31 -15.73 -4.26 -4.02
C VAL A 31 -16.82 -5.33 -4.09
N TYR A 32 -17.29 -5.86 -2.95
CA TYR A 32 -18.45 -6.76 -2.95
C TYR A 32 -19.72 -6.06 -3.42
N GLU A 33 -19.98 -4.84 -2.96
CA GLU A 33 -21.12 -4.03 -3.43
C GLU A 33 -21.00 -3.71 -4.93
N PHE A 34 -19.79 -3.45 -5.40
CA PHE A 34 -19.51 -3.30 -6.84
C PHE A 34 -19.82 -4.59 -7.62
N ASP A 35 -19.43 -5.77 -7.14
CA ASP A 35 -19.77 -7.05 -7.79
C ASP A 35 -21.29 -7.28 -7.84
N GLU A 36 -22.02 -6.92 -6.78
CA GLU A 36 -23.48 -6.96 -6.78
C GLU A 36 -24.09 -6.02 -7.83
N LEU A 37 -23.56 -4.79 -7.98
CA LEU A 37 -23.97 -3.86 -9.03
C LEU A 37 -23.67 -4.41 -10.44
N VAL A 38 -22.54 -5.08 -10.62
CA VAL A 38 -22.19 -5.75 -11.89
C VAL A 38 -23.20 -6.86 -12.21
N LEU A 39 -23.56 -7.67 -11.21
CA LEU A 39 -24.57 -8.71 -11.36
C LEU A 39 -25.93 -8.13 -11.74
N GLN A 40 -26.34 -7.05 -11.09
CA GLN A 40 -27.57 -6.31 -11.42
C GLN A 40 -27.53 -5.73 -12.84
N GLY A 41 -26.38 -5.18 -13.26
CA GLY A 41 -26.19 -4.67 -14.62
C GLY A 41 -26.32 -5.74 -15.70
N LYS A 42 -25.92 -6.99 -15.41
CA LYS A 42 -26.16 -8.14 -16.29
C LYS A 42 -27.65 -8.39 -16.56
N PHE A 43 -28.51 -8.09 -15.59
CA PHE A 43 -29.97 -8.21 -15.71
C PHE A 43 -30.65 -6.92 -16.17
N GLY A 44 -29.88 -5.87 -16.49
CA GLY A 44 -30.39 -4.58 -16.96
C GLY A 44 -31.08 -3.74 -15.89
N THR A 45 -30.98 -4.12 -14.61
CA THR A 45 -31.55 -3.33 -13.50
C THR A 45 -30.66 -2.16 -13.11
N VAL A 46 -29.36 -2.25 -13.37
CA VAL A 46 -28.38 -1.18 -13.16
C VAL A 46 -27.75 -0.79 -14.50
N SER A 47 -27.59 0.51 -14.73
CA SER A 47 -26.94 0.99 -15.95
C SER A 47 -25.42 0.80 -15.89
N PRO A 48 -24.73 0.57 -17.02
CA PRO A 48 -23.28 0.49 -17.05
C PRO A 48 -22.56 1.73 -16.50
N ALA A 49 -23.19 2.91 -16.57
CA ALA A 49 -22.63 4.16 -16.02
C ALA A 49 -22.41 4.06 -14.50
N VAL A 50 -23.39 3.53 -13.76
CA VAL A 50 -23.29 3.36 -12.29
C VAL A 50 -22.13 2.43 -11.91
N ILE A 51 -21.91 1.37 -12.69
CA ILE A 51 -20.81 0.42 -12.46
C ILE A 51 -19.45 1.10 -12.70
N ILE A 52 -19.36 1.91 -13.76
CA ILE A 52 -18.15 2.69 -14.08
C ILE A 52 -17.84 3.69 -12.96
N ASP A 53 -18.85 4.42 -12.50
CA ASP A 53 -18.71 5.41 -11.43
C ASP A 53 -18.29 4.75 -10.11
N GLN A 54 -18.92 3.64 -9.72
CA GLN A 54 -18.56 2.90 -8.52
C GLN A 54 -17.10 2.39 -8.58
N ALA A 55 -16.66 1.87 -9.73
CA ALA A 55 -15.27 1.44 -9.89
C ALA A 55 -14.29 2.60 -9.70
N GLU A 56 -14.61 3.80 -10.19
CA GLU A 56 -13.79 5.01 -10.03
C GLU A 56 -13.76 5.47 -8.57
N ASP A 57 -14.89 5.44 -7.86
CA ASP A 57 -14.94 5.84 -6.45
C ASP A 57 -14.11 4.90 -5.57
N ILE A 58 -14.22 3.58 -5.77
CA ILE A 58 -13.37 2.59 -5.09
C ILE A 58 -11.90 2.85 -5.40
N ARG A 59 -11.57 3.10 -6.67
CA ARG A 59 -10.20 3.40 -7.10
C ARG A 59 -9.64 4.63 -6.38
N ARG A 60 -10.42 5.70 -6.27
CA ARG A 60 -10.00 6.93 -5.57
C ARG A 60 -9.77 6.69 -4.08
N MET A 61 -10.66 5.96 -3.43
CA MET A 61 -10.48 5.58 -2.02
C MET A 61 -9.22 4.74 -1.84
N LEU A 62 -8.96 3.79 -2.74
CA LEU A 62 -7.74 2.98 -2.71
C LEU A 62 -6.48 3.84 -2.84
N VAL A 63 -6.43 4.74 -3.83
CA VAL A 63 -5.28 5.64 -4.03
C VAL A 63 -5.04 6.49 -2.78
N GLN A 64 -6.09 7.08 -2.21
CA GLN A 64 -6.00 7.89 -1.00
C GLN A 64 -5.42 7.09 0.18
N ASN A 65 -5.92 5.87 0.42
CA ASN A 65 -5.40 5.01 1.49
C ASN A 65 -3.94 4.60 1.28
N VAL A 66 -3.50 4.39 0.04
CA VAL A 66 -2.10 4.11 -0.28
C VAL A 66 -1.22 5.32 0.03
N GLU A 67 -1.65 6.52 -0.37
CA GLU A 67 -0.94 7.78 -0.12
C GLU A 67 -0.85 8.08 1.39
N ASP A 68 -1.96 7.94 2.12
CA ASP A 68 -2.05 8.32 3.53
C ASP A 68 -1.35 7.33 4.46
N HIS A 69 -1.26 6.04 4.09
CA HIS A 69 -0.79 5.01 5.01
C HIS A 69 0.37 4.17 4.47
N LEU A 70 0.28 3.65 3.24
CA LEU A 70 1.32 2.75 2.72
C LEU A 70 2.63 3.48 2.39
N VAL A 71 2.56 4.73 1.92
CA VAL A 71 3.74 5.55 1.66
C VAL A 71 4.52 5.85 2.95
N PRO A 72 3.89 6.34 4.05
CA PRO A 72 4.57 6.48 5.33
C PRO A 72 5.20 5.18 5.84
N ILE A 73 4.50 4.05 5.73
CA ILE A 73 5.04 2.73 6.12
C ILE A 73 6.31 2.41 5.33
N GLY A 74 6.25 2.53 3.99
CA GLY A 74 7.40 2.24 3.13
C GLY A 74 8.60 3.14 3.43
N LYS A 75 8.35 4.41 3.74
CA LYS A 75 9.40 5.36 4.12
C LYS A 75 10.08 4.97 5.43
N ALA A 76 9.31 4.63 6.47
CA ALA A 76 9.88 4.22 7.76
C ALA A 76 10.74 2.95 7.62
N ILE A 77 10.32 1.99 6.80
CA ILE A 77 11.10 0.77 6.48
C ILE A 77 12.37 1.12 5.70
N GLU A 78 12.32 2.04 4.74
CA GLU A 78 13.51 2.45 4.00
C GLU A 78 14.51 3.21 4.89
N ASP A 79 14.02 4.12 5.73
CA ASP A 79 14.85 4.88 6.65
C ASP A 79 15.47 3.96 7.73
N SER A 80 14.78 2.90 8.15
CA SER A 80 15.37 1.87 9.01
C SER A 80 16.45 1.08 8.28
N ASP A 81 16.23 0.63 7.04
CA ASP A 81 17.22 -0.11 6.24
C ASP A 81 18.58 0.62 6.13
N ARG A 82 18.51 1.94 5.94
CA ARG A 82 19.67 2.83 5.87
C ARG A 82 20.47 2.90 7.15
N ILE A 83 19.79 2.80 8.30
CA ILE A 83 20.44 2.78 9.61
C ILE A 83 21.01 1.39 9.90
N ILE A 84 20.33 0.32 9.47
CA ILE A 84 20.74 -1.06 9.70
C ILE A 84 21.98 -1.42 8.90
N SER A 85 22.01 -1.11 7.60
CA SER A 85 23.07 -1.53 6.68
C SER A 85 24.50 -1.21 7.16
N PRO A 86 24.79 -0.01 7.70
CA PRO A 86 26.11 0.32 8.24
C PRO A 86 26.43 -0.35 9.59
N LEU A 87 25.43 -0.79 10.35
CA LEU A 87 25.62 -1.39 11.68
C LEU A 87 26.00 -2.87 11.62
N ILE A 88 25.80 -3.52 10.47
CA ILE A 88 26.10 -4.95 10.28
C ILE A 88 27.58 -5.27 10.60
N ASP A 89 28.48 -4.32 10.39
CA ASP A 89 29.91 -4.47 10.66
C ASP A 89 30.31 -4.24 12.14
N TYR A 90 29.40 -3.75 12.99
CA TYR A 90 29.71 -3.24 14.35
C TYR A 90 28.86 -3.83 15.48
N VAL A 91 27.88 -4.68 15.17
CA VAL A 91 26.95 -5.28 16.15
C VAL A 91 27.27 -6.77 16.34
N ASP A 92 26.94 -7.33 17.51
CA ASP A 92 26.97 -8.78 17.71
C ASP A 92 26.18 -9.49 16.59
N LEU A 93 26.76 -10.58 16.06
CA LEU A 93 26.22 -11.34 14.94
C LEU A 93 24.79 -11.84 15.19
N GLU A 94 24.41 -12.13 16.43
CA GLU A 94 23.07 -12.64 16.75
C GLU A 94 22.00 -11.53 16.74
N ASP A 95 22.31 -10.36 17.30
CA ASP A 95 21.42 -9.20 17.32
C ASP A 95 21.28 -8.59 15.91
N ALA A 96 22.39 -8.50 15.17
CA ALA A 96 22.39 -8.05 13.78
C ALA A 96 21.51 -8.94 12.89
N ARG A 97 21.59 -10.27 13.04
CA ARG A 97 20.77 -11.22 12.27
C ARG A 97 19.28 -11.03 12.51
N SER A 98 18.89 -10.85 13.76
CA SER A 98 17.47 -10.71 14.11
C SER A 98 16.87 -9.40 13.60
N LEU A 99 17.64 -8.32 13.66
CA LEU A 99 17.26 -6.99 13.17
C LEU A 99 17.21 -6.95 11.62
N ILE A 100 18.18 -7.56 10.94
CA ILE A 100 18.15 -7.76 9.47
C ILE A 100 16.95 -8.62 9.05
N HIS A 101 16.62 -9.65 9.84
CA HIS A 101 15.50 -10.54 9.54
C HIS A 101 14.16 -9.79 9.57
N ASP A 102 13.86 -9.08 10.66
CA ASP A 102 12.62 -8.31 10.80
C ASP A 102 12.54 -7.17 9.77
N GLN A 103 13.67 -6.54 9.45
CA GLN A 103 13.78 -5.56 8.36
C GLN A 103 13.44 -6.18 6.99
N THR A 104 14.04 -7.32 6.67
CA THR A 104 13.82 -8.02 5.39
C THR A 104 12.35 -8.42 5.23
N LEU A 105 11.73 -8.93 6.30
CA LEU A 105 10.31 -9.27 6.29
C LEU A 105 9.44 -8.02 6.09
N SER A 106 9.74 -6.92 6.78
CA SER A 106 9.01 -5.66 6.62
C SER A 106 9.10 -5.11 5.18
N THR A 107 10.30 -5.09 4.60
CA THR A 107 10.52 -4.70 3.21
C THR A 107 9.73 -5.58 2.24
N ARG A 108 9.78 -6.91 2.44
CA ARG A 108 9.06 -7.85 1.58
C ARG A 108 7.56 -7.65 1.63
N GLU A 109 6.98 -7.59 2.83
CA GLU A 109 5.52 -7.47 2.98
C GLU A 109 5.00 -6.11 2.50
N SER A 110 5.73 -5.03 2.73
CA SER A 110 5.35 -3.70 2.21
C SER A 110 5.39 -3.65 0.68
N GLN A 111 6.41 -4.23 0.05
CA GLN A 111 6.49 -4.34 -1.42
C GLN A 111 5.40 -5.25 -1.99
N PHE A 112 5.09 -6.35 -1.32
CA PHE A 112 4.03 -7.26 -1.74
C PHE A 112 2.66 -6.57 -1.66
N ALA A 113 2.36 -5.88 -0.55
CA ALA A 113 1.16 -5.08 -0.41
C ALA A 113 1.07 -4.00 -1.50
N ALA A 114 2.15 -3.23 -1.74
CA ALA A 114 2.19 -2.20 -2.77
C ALA A 114 1.95 -2.75 -4.18
N THR A 115 2.46 -3.94 -4.48
CA THR A 115 2.23 -4.61 -5.77
C THR A 115 0.76 -4.96 -5.95
N ASN A 116 0.18 -5.67 -4.98
CA ASN A 116 -1.22 -6.08 -5.06
C ASN A 116 -2.17 -4.87 -5.12
N LEU A 117 -1.97 -3.85 -4.29
CA LEU A 117 -2.80 -2.64 -4.33
C LEU A 117 -2.66 -1.88 -5.65
N SER A 118 -1.47 -1.87 -6.26
CA SER A 118 -1.28 -1.30 -7.60
C SER A 118 -2.02 -2.09 -8.68
N GLU A 119 -2.06 -3.43 -8.57
CA GLU A 119 -2.82 -4.28 -9.49
C GLU A 119 -4.33 -4.06 -9.34
N VAL A 120 -4.82 -3.91 -8.11
CA VAL A 120 -6.24 -3.57 -7.84
C VAL A 120 -6.59 -2.21 -8.44
N GLU A 121 -5.75 -1.19 -8.26
CA GLU A 121 -5.96 0.13 -8.88
C GLU A 121 -6.02 0.02 -10.40
N GLY A 122 -5.09 -0.73 -10.99
CA GLY A 122 -5.05 -0.99 -12.42
C GLY A 122 -6.30 -1.72 -12.92
N ALA A 123 -6.82 -2.68 -12.15
CA ALA A 123 -8.06 -3.39 -12.47
C ALA A 123 -9.26 -2.44 -12.45
N LEU A 124 -9.46 -1.70 -11.36
CA LEU A 124 -10.56 -0.74 -11.22
C LEU A 124 -10.49 0.35 -12.30
N ALA A 125 -9.29 0.84 -12.61
CA ALA A 125 -9.06 1.82 -13.67
C ALA A 125 -9.52 1.33 -15.05
N ARG A 126 -9.40 0.02 -15.34
CA ARG A 126 -9.87 -0.53 -16.62
C ARG A 126 -11.38 -0.41 -16.76
N THR A 127 -12.14 -0.68 -15.70
CA THR A 127 -13.60 -0.49 -15.70
C THR A 127 -13.96 0.99 -15.74
N ALA A 128 -13.33 1.81 -14.90
CA ALA A 128 -13.59 3.25 -14.78
C ALA A 128 -13.35 4.04 -16.09
N ARG A 129 -12.51 3.53 -16.99
CA ARG A 129 -12.20 4.18 -18.28
C ARG A 129 -13.13 3.76 -19.43
N LEU A 130 -14.08 2.85 -19.20
CA LEU A 130 -15.00 2.40 -20.23
C LEU A 130 -16.05 3.47 -20.52
N ALA A 131 -16.52 3.53 -21.77
CA ALA A 131 -17.71 4.29 -22.11
C ALA A 131 -18.96 3.52 -21.62
N PRO A 132 -20.00 4.19 -21.09
CA PRO A 132 -21.24 3.51 -20.69
C PRO A 132 -21.93 2.73 -21.81
N SER A 133 -21.74 3.15 -23.07
CA SER A 133 -22.27 2.47 -24.26
C SER A 133 -21.46 1.24 -24.68
N ASN A 134 -20.36 0.92 -24.00
CA ASN A 134 -19.54 -0.23 -24.35
C ASN A 134 -20.31 -1.54 -24.02
N PRO A 135 -20.58 -2.41 -25.00
CA PRO A 135 -21.35 -3.64 -24.77
C PRO A 135 -20.63 -4.64 -23.84
N ASN A 136 -19.32 -4.47 -23.63
CA ASN A 136 -18.51 -5.37 -22.81
C ASN A 136 -18.34 -4.90 -21.36
N THR A 137 -18.92 -3.76 -20.96
CA THR A 137 -18.70 -3.18 -19.61
C THR A 137 -18.98 -4.16 -18.49
N ILE A 138 -20.10 -4.88 -18.54
CA ILE A 138 -20.47 -5.85 -17.50
C ILE A 138 -19.46 -7.00 -17.41
N SER A 139 -19.07 -7.56 -18.57
CA SER A 139 -18.12 -8.67 -18.62
C SER A 139 -16.74 -8.28 -18.09
N ILE A 140 -16.27 -7.08 -18.45
CA ILE A 140 -14.99 -6.54 -17.95
C ILE A 140 -15.06 -6.25 -16.46
N ALA A 141 -16.14 -5.59 -16.01
CA ALA A 141 -16.33 -5.22 -14.61
C ALA A 141 -16.35 -6.44 -13.68
N ARG A 142 -16.92 -7.57 -14.14
CA ARG A 142 -16.91 -8.83 -13.39
C ARG A 142 -15.50 -9.39 -13.18
N ILE A 143 -14.71 -9.45 -14.25
CA ILE A 143 -13.30 -9.89 -14.16
C ILE A 143 -12.53 -8.96 -13.21
N VAL A 144 -12.78 -7.66 -13.30
CA VAL A 144 -12.16 -6.65 -12.44
C VAL A 144 -12.57 -6.83 -10.97
N ALA A 145 -13.83 -7.18 -10.67
CA ALA A 145 -14.28 -7.44 -9.30
C ALA A 145 -13.55 -8.64 -8.67
N ASP A 146 -13.38 -9.73 -9.43
CA ASP A 146 -12.66 -10.93 -8.99
C ASP A 146 -11.17 -10.64 -8.73
N GLU A 147 -10.52 -9.91 -9.65
CA GLU A 147 -9.12 -9.47 -9.51
C GLU A 147 -8.94 -8.53 -8.32
N ALA A 148 -9.80 -7.52 -8.18
CA ALA A 148 -9.76 -6.56 -7.09
C ALA A 148 -9.94 -7.24 -5.72
N THR A 149 -10.89 -8.18 -5.62
CA THR A 149 -11.12 -8.97 -4.40
C THR A 149 -9.86 -9.76 -4.01
N SER A 150 -9.27 -10.46 -4.97
CA SER A 150 -8.08 -11.30 -4.75
C SER A 150 -6.84 -10.47 -4.37
N GLY A 151 -6.64 -9.34 -5.05
CA GLY A 151 -5.55 -8.41 -4.76
C GLY A 151 -5.70 -7.72 -3.40
N LEU A 152 -6.91 -7.26 -3.05
CA LEU A 152 -7.17 -6.65 -1.73
C LEU A 152 -6.95 -7.64 -0.59
N GLU A 153 -7.40 -8.89 -0.73
CA GLU A 153 -7.19 -9.91 0.29
C GLU A 153 -5.70 -10.24 0.47
N SER A 154 -4.95 -10.33 -0.63
CA SER A 154 -3.51 -10.56 -0.60
C SER A 154 -2.77 -9.39 0.06
N ALA A 155 -3.11 -8.15 -0.31
CA ALA A 155 -2.55 -6.95 0.31
C ALA A 155 -2.87 -6.87 1.81
N ARG A 156 -4.12 -7.13 2.20
CA ARG A 156 -4.56 -7.09 3.61
C ARG A 156 -3.78 -8.07 4.49
N ARG A 157 -3.48 -9.27 3.99
CA ARG A 157 -2.64 -10.24 4.70
C ARG A 157 -1.22 -9.73 4.91
N SER A 158 -0.60 -9.15 3.89
CA SER A 158 0.74 -8.58 4.02
C SER A 158 0.77 -7.37 4.95
N ILE A 159 -0.23 -6.49 4.87
CA ILE A 159 -0.36 -5.37 5.82
C ILE A 159 -0.53 -5.89 7.25
N HIS A 160 -1.31 -6.95 7.47
CA HIS A 160 -1.42 -7.58 8.80
C HIS A 160 -0.08 -8.11 9.32
N CYS A 161 0.76 -8.69 8.47
CA CYS A 161 2.10 -9.08 8.88
C CYS A 161 2.95 -7.88 9.35
N LEU A 162 2.85 -6.74 8.67
CA LEU A 162 3.56 -5.51 9.05
C LEU A 162 3.15 -4.97 10.43
N THR A 163 1.90 -5.18 10.86
CA THR A 163 1.47 -4.77 12.21
C THR A 163 2.18 -5.54 13.32
N GLY A 164 2.74 -6.72 12.99
CA GLY A 164 3.62 -7.46 13.89
C GLY A 164 5.12 -7.17 13.68
N TYR A 165 5.57 -6.91 12.46
CA TYR A 165 7.01 -6.69 12.18
C TYR A 165 7.50 -5.30 12.60
N LEU A 166 6.74 -4.25 12.32
CA LEU A 166 7.17 -2.85 12.57
C LEU A 166 7.37 -2.56 14.06
N PRO A 167 6.48 -2.98 14.99
CA PRO A 167 6.72 -2.78 16.42
C PRO A 167 7.93 -3.57 16.93
N ARG A 168 8.11 -4.81 16.46
CA ARG A 168 9.30 -5.61 16.83
C ARG A 168 10.60 -4.95 16.38
N LEU A 169 10.61 -4.40 15.17
CA LEU A 169 11.75 -3.66 14.65
C LEU A 169 12.02 -2.41 15.50
N ALA A 170 10.97 -1.65 15.86
CA ALA A 170 11.08 -0.48 16.75
C ALA A 170 11.65 -0.85 18.12
N ASP A 171 11.12 -1.91 18.75
CA ASP A 171 11.58 -2.40 20.05
C ASP A 171 13.05 -2.83 19.99
N ARG A 172 13.50 -3.47 18.90
CA ARG A 172 14.92 -3.83 18.70
C ARG A 172 15.84 -2.63 18.52
N PHE A 173 15.37 -1.56 17.89
CA PHE A 173 16.13 -0.31 17.82
C PHE A 173 16.24 0.35 19.19
N GLU A 174 15.19 0.27 20.00
CA GLU A 174 15.14 0.80 21.36
C GLU A 174 16.02 -0.01 22.33
N SER A 175 16.07 -1.34 22.17
CA SER A 175 16.91 -2.25 22.95
C SER A 175 18.30 -2.50 22.35
N GLY A 176 18.59 -1.93 21.18
CA GLY A 176 19.79 -2.18 20.38
C GLY A 176 21.08 -1.68 21.04
N PRO A 177 22.26 -2.09 20.53
CA PRO A 177 23.54 -1.92 21.23
C PRO A 177 23.81 -0.44 21.57
N SER A 178 24.23 -0.22 22.82
CA SER A 178 24.56 1.09 23.37
C SER A 178 25.49 1.89 22.44
N PRO A 179 25.36 3.24 22.38
CA PRO A 179 25.95 4.10 21.35
C PRO A 179 27.47 4.21 21.49
N SER A 180 28.17 3.18 21.02
CA SER A 180 29.60 3.23 20.67
C SER A 180 29.82 3.09 19.15
N ALA A 181 28.75 2.89 18.37
CA ALA A 181 28.81 2.93 16.91
C ALA A 181 28.96 4.39 16.42
N PRO A 182 29.88 4.69 15.50
CA PRO A 182 30.08 6.04 14.99
C PRO A 182 28.82 6.56 14.29
N VAL A 183 28.53 7.85 14.45
CA VAL A 183 27.41 8.53 13.80
C VAL A 183 27.62 8.50 12.29
N VAL A 184 26.92 7.59 11.60
CA VAL A 184 26.93 7.52 10.14
C VAL A 184 26.13 8.69 9.58
N GLN A 185 26.76 9.59 8.84
CA GLN A 185 26.06 10.59 8.03
C GLN A 185 25.42 9.87 6.83
N LEU A 186 24.09 9.83 6.82
CA LEU A 186 23.33 9.21 5.74
C LEU A 186 23.27 10.17 4.53
N PRO A 187 23.55 9.69 3.30
CA PRO A 187 23.32 10.46 2.08
C PRO A 187 21.82 10.74 1.86
N GLU A 188 21.53 11.86 1.18
CA GLU A 188 20.18 12.34 0.92
C GLU A 188 19.33 11.35 0.08
N GLN A 189 18.02 11.38 0.37
CA GLN A 189 17.03 10.32 0.19
C GLN A 189 16.78 9.84 -1.25
N SER A 190 16.69 8.51 -1.43
CA SER A 190 15.87 7.89 -2.48
C SER A 190 14.53 7.42 -1.89
N ILE A 191 13.50 7.21 -2.69
CA ILE A 191 12.16 6.79 -2.24
C ILE A 191 11.57 5.74 -3.23
N ALA A 192 12.46 5.12 -4.01
CA ALA A 192 12.17 4.79 -5.39
C ALA A 192 11.20 3.62 -5.66
N PRO A 193 10.95 2.61 -4.81
CA PRO A 193 10.00 1.56 -5.17
C PRO A 193 8.56 1.86 -4.72
N VAL A 194 8.36 2.21 -3.45
CA VAL A 194 7.03 2.44 -2.88
C VAL A 194 6.52 3.82 -3.28
N ALA A 195 7.37 4.86 -3.23
CA ALA A 195 6.94 6.18 -3.66
C ALA A 195 6.80 6.29 -5.18
N GLU A 196 7.57 5.54 -5.98
CA GLU A 196 7.33 5.51 -7.43
C GLU A 196 6.01 4.80 -7.75
N LYS A 197 5.68 3.70 -7.07
CA LYS A 197 4.35 3.08 -7.18
C LYS A 197 3.24 4.03 -6.73
N ALA A 198 3.41 4.73 -5.62
CA ALA A 198 2.45 5.74 -5.18
C ALA A 198 2.35 6.93 -6.15
N LYS A 199 3.45 7.34 -6.77
CA LYS A 199 3.48 8.40 -7.80
C LYS A 199 2.77 7.96 -9.07
N VAL A 200 2.91 6.70 -9.49
CA VAL A 200 2.12 6.11 -10.58
C VAL A 200 0.62 6.14 -10.22
N LEU A 201 0.27 5.76 -9.00
CA LEU A 201 -1.12 5.81 -8.50
C LEU A 201 -1.68 7.24 -8.47
N ARG A 202 -0.86 8.23 -8.08
CA ARG A 202 -1.19 9.65 -8.05
C ARG A 202 -1.37 10.26 -9.45
N LEU A 203 -0.50 9.92 -10.40
CA LEU A 203 -0.64 10.35 -11.80
C LEU A 203 -1.94 9.84 -12.43
N SER A 204 -2.39 8.62 -12.08
CA SER A 204 -3.70 8.10 -12.49
C SER A 204 -4.88 8.90 -11.92
N ARG A 205 -4.76 9.49 -10.72
CA ARG A 205 -5.76 10.39 -10.13
C ARG A 205 -5.87 11.72 -10.89
N GLU A 206 -4.74 12.34 -11.20
CA GLU A 206 -4.68 13.66 -11.84
C GLU A 206 -5.18 13.64 -13.30
N ILE A 207 -4.82 12.62 -14.08
CA ILE A 207 -5.24 12.48 -15.49
C ILE A 207 -6.77 12.32 -15.61
N ASN A 208 -7.39 11.59 -14.68
CA ASN A 208 -8.84 11.38 -14.70
C ASN A 208 -9.60 12.57 -14.11
N HIS A 209 -9.04 13.27 -13.12
CA HIS A 209 -9.62 14.52 -12.61
C HIS A 209 -9.67 15.60 -13.71
N ALA A 210 -8.62 15.73 -14.53
CA ALA A 210 -8.61 16.66 -15.66
C ALA A 210 -9.69 16.33 -16.72
N LYS A 211 -10.04 15.05 -16.89
CA LYS A 211 -11.13 14.64 -17.79
C LYS A 211 -12.52 14.94 -17.24
N ALA A 212 -12.71 14.87 -15.92
CA ALA A 212 -14.00 15.13 -15.27
C ALA A 212 -14.35 16.62 -15.18
N VAL A 213 -13.36 17.52 -15.20
CA VAL A 213 -13.56 18.99 -15.13
C VAL A 213 -13.64 19.65 -16.52
N GLY A 214 -13.26 18.92 -17.57
CA GLY A 214 -13.22 19.42 -18.95
C GLY A 214 -14.50 19.22 -19.77
N HIS A 215 -15.62 18.85 -19.14
CA HIS A 215 -16.92 18.63 -19.80
C HIS A 215 -18.04 19.47 -19.18
#